data_AF-A0A9D6XMF8-F1
#
_entry.id   AF-A0A9D6XMF8-F1
#
_cell.length_a   1.000
_cell.length_b   1.000
_cell.length_c   1.000
_cell.angle_alpha   90.00
_cell.angle_beta   90.00
_cell.angle_gamma   90.00
#
_symmetry.space_group_name_H-M   'P 1'
#
loop_
_entity.id
_entity.type
_entity.pdbx_description
1 polymer ?
#
loop_
_entity_poly.entity_id
_entity_poly.type
_entity_poly.pdbx_seq_one_letter_code
_entity_poly.pdbx_strand_id
1 'polypeptide(L)' 'MKEFRELVEIMATLRGPAGCPWDREQEPEDLKPCVLEETYEVLDAIDRRDPEGLREELGDLLLQVVFLAQV' A
#
# COMPACT_ATOMS: atom_id res chain seq x y z
N MET A 1 -17.01 -3.11 -3.12
CA MET A 1 -17.00 -1.96 -2.17
C MET A 1 -16.84 -2.41 -0.73
N LYS A 2 -17.34 -3.59 -0.36
CA LYS A 2 -17.15 -4.18 0.97
C LYS A 2 -15.66 -4.46 1.23
N GLU A 3 -15.00 -5.01 0.22
CA GLU A 3 -13.60 -5.43 0.22
C GLU A 3 -12.65 -4.22 0.39
N PHE A 4 -12.91 -3.15 -0.36
CA PHE A 4 -12.13 -1.90 -0.22
C PHE A 4 -12.32 -1.27 1.16
N ARG A 5 -13.54 -1.30 1.71
CA ARG A 5 -13.79 -0.82 3.07
C ARG A 5 -13.05 -1.67 4.10
N GLU A 6 -13.05 -2.99 3.94
CA GLU A 6 -12.30 -3.91 4.80
C GLU A 6 -10.79 -3.60 4.76
N LEU A 7 -10.20 -3.32 3.59
CA LEU A 7 -8.81 -2.87 3.48
C LEU A 7 -8.54 -1.59 4.30
N VAL A 8 -9.41 -0.59 4.14
CA VAL A 8 -9.32 0.69 4.89
C VAL A 8 -9.42 0.46 6.40
N GLU A 9 -10.33 -0.40 6.84
CA GLU A 9 -10.52 -0.76 8.25
C GLU A 9 -9.35 -1.57 8.83
N ILE A 10 -8.76 -2.46 8.03
CA ILE A 10 -7.55 -3.20 8.39
C ILE A 10 -6.39 -2.23 8.61
N MET A 11 -6.15 -1.30 7.69
CA MET A 11 -5.09 -0.29 7.84
C MET A 11 -5.30 0.56 9.11
N ALA A 12 -6.54 0.99 9.36
CA ALA A 12 -6.87 1.75 10.58
C ALA A 12 -6.63 0.94 11.85
N THR A 13 -6.89 -0.37 11.80
CA THR A 13 -6.61 -1.30 12.92
C THR A 13 -5.12 -1.46 13.14
N LEU A 14 -4.33 -1.62 12.06
CA LEU A 14 -2.88 -1.75 12.10
C LEU A 14 -2.18 -0.50 12.63
N ARG A 15 -2.68 0.70 12.30
CA ARG A 15 -2.17 1.98 12.83
C ARG A 15 -2.74 2.35 14.21
N GLY A 16 -3.70 1.57 14.71
CA GLY A 16 -4.38 1.83 15.98
C GLY A 16 -3.48 1.66 17.22
N PRO A 17 -3.98 2.02 18.42
CA PRO A 17 -3.21 1.90 19.67
C PRO A 17 -2.70 0.49 19.98
N ALA A 18 -3.46 -0.54 19.57
CA ALA A 18 -3.12 -1.95 19.73
C ALA A 18 -2.54 -2.59 18.46
N GLY A 19 -2.29 -1.78 17.42
CA GLY A 19 -1.77 -2.23 16.14
C GLY A 19 -0.24 -2.34 16.10
N CYS A 20 0.32 -2.40 14.90
CA CYS A 20 1.76 -2.50 14.68
C CYS A 20 2.45 -1.18 15.07
N PRO A 21 3.48 -1.21 15.93
CA PRO A 21 4.23 -0.01 16.30
C PRO A 21 4.88 0.68 15.09
N TRP A 22 5.45 -0.12 14.18
CA TRP A 22 6.08 0.41 12.97
C TRP A 22 5.05 1.15 12.11
N ASP A 23 3.88 0.55 11.87
CA ASP A 23 2.84 1.17 11.05
C ASP A 23 2.40 2.51 11.63
N ARG A 24 2.23 2.60 12.95
CA ARG A 24 1.79 3.82 13.65
C ARG A 24 2.80 4.95 13.63
N GLU A 25 4.09 4.63 13.58
CA GLU A 25 5.19 5.61 13.64
C GLU A 25 5.53 6.23 12.29
N GLN A 26 4.95 5.74 11.18
CA GLN A 26 5.23 6.28 9.84
C GLN A 26 4.60 7.65 9.62
N GLU A 27 5.38 8.58 9.07
CA GLU A 27 4.97 9.86 8.48
C GLU A 27 4.99 9.79 6.93
N PRO A 28 4.37 10.73 6.20
CA PRO A 28 4.31 10.67 4.74
C PRO A 28 5.71 10.66 4.10
N GLU A 29 6.69 11.31 4.74
CA GLU A 29 8.08 11.32 4.30
C GLU A 29 8.74 9.94 4.33
N ASP A 30 8.40 9.08 5.29
CA ASP A 30 8.97 7.75 5.47
C ASP A 30 8.46 6.78 4.40
N LEU A 31 7.25 7.01 3.89
CA LEU A 31 6.58 6.14 2.91
C LEU A 31 6.86 6.51 1.45
N LYS A 32 7.48 7.66 1.17
CA LYS A 32 7.84 8.08 -0.20
C LYS A 32 8.66 7.02 -0.97
N PRO A 33 9.67 6.37 -0.36
CA PRO A 33 10.46 5.36 -1.07
C PRO A 33 9.60 4.18 -1.52
N CYS A 34 8.69 3.70 -0.66
CA CYS A 34 7.77 2.62 -1.00
C CYS A 34 6.89 3.01 -2.19
N VAL A 35 6.27 4.20 -2.19
CA VAL A 35 5.45 4.63 -3.35
C VAL A 35 6.25 4.65 -4.65
N LEU A 36 7.51 5.06 -4.59
CA LEU A 36 8.38 5.08 -5.76
C LEU A 36 8.68 3.65 -6.25
N GLU A 37 9.04 2.76 -5.34
CA GLU A 37 9.32 1.34 -5.61
C GLU A 37 8.13 0.65 -6.27
N GLU A 38 6.97 0.67 -5.61
CA GLU A 38 5.73 0.07 -6.11
C GLU A 38 5.33 0.65 -7.49
N THR A 39 5.56 1.95 -7.70
CA THR A 39 5.31 2.57 -9.01
C THR A 39 6.21 1.96 -10.09
N TYR A 40 7.50 1.75 -9.79
CA TYR A 40 8.42 1.13 -10.75
C TYR A 40 8.09 -0.35 -10.98
N GLU A 41 7.65 -1.08 -9.96
CA GLU A 41 7.25 -2.49 -10.08
C GLU A 41 5.99 -2.63 -10.94
N VAL A 42 4.98 -1.77 -10.75
CA VAL A 42 3.82 -1.70 -11.65
C VAL A 42 4.24 -1.44 -13.09
N LEU A 43 5.16 -0.49 -13.32
CA LEU A 43 5.64 -0.18 -14.67
C LEU A 43 6.41 -1.35 -15.29
N ASP A 44 7.28 -2.01 -14.53
CA ASP A 44 8.03 -3.18 -15.00
C ASP A 44 7.10 -4.36 -15.33
N ALA A 45 6.07 -4.62 -14.52
CA ALA A 45 5.07 -5.64 -14.80
C ALA A 45 4.29 -5.36 -16.11
N ILE A 46 3.96 -4.09 -16.38
CA ILE A 46 3.35 -3.65 -17.65
C ILE A 46 4.32 -3.93 -18.82
N ASP A 47 5.58 -3.50 -18.69
CA ASP A 47 6.59 -3.63 -19.74
C ASP A 47 6.88 -5.11 -20.08
N ARG A 48 6.89 -5.97 -19.06
CA ARG A 48 7.06 -7.44 -19.20
C ARG A 48 5.81 -8.15 -19.71
N ARG A 49 4.67 -7.45 -19.78
CA ARG A 49 3.35 -8.04 -20.07
C ARG A 49 3.03 -9.19 -19.13
N ASP A 50 3.32 -9.02 -17.85
CA ASP A 50 3.06 -9.98 -16.79
C ASP A 50 1.75 -9.63 -16.07
N PRO A 51 0.61 -10.28 -16.39
CA PRO A 51 -0.67 -9.93 -15.81
C PRO A 51 -0.81 -10.37 -14.35
N GLU A 52 -0.05 -11.38 -13.91
CA GLU A 52 -0.08 -11.85 -12.53
C GLU A 52 0.70 -10.88 -11.64
N GLY A 53 1.95 -10.56 -12.03
CA GLY A 53 2.74 -9.54 -11.37
C GLY A 53 2.03 -8.19 -11.35
N LEU A 54 1.45 -7.75 -12.47
CA LEU A 54 0.72 -6.48 -12.50
C LEU A 54 -0.43 -6.42 -11.48
N ARG A 55 -1.11 -7.53 -11.22
CA ARG A 55 -2.18 -7.57 -10.21
C ARG A 55 -1.62 -7.48 -8.79
N GLU A 56 -0.46 -8.08 -8.54
CA GLU A 56 0.26 -8.04 -7.27
C GLU A 56 0.69 -6.60 -6.95
N GLU A 57 1.47 -5.98 -7.85
CA GLU A 57 2.01 -4.63 -7.63
C GLU A 57 0.91 -3.56 -7.57
N LEU A 58 -0.21 -3.73 -8.30
CA LEU A 58 -1.37 -2.85 -8.15
C LEU A 58 -2.04 -2.99 -6.78
N GLY A 59 -1.98 -4.16 -6.16
CA GLY A 59 -2.43 -4.39 -4.80
C GLY A 59 -1.56 -3.67 -3.78
N ASP A 60 -0.24 -3.76 -3.94
CA ASP A 60 0.74 -3.16 -3.04
C ASP A 60 0.76 -1.63 -3.18
N LEU A 61 0.70 -1.10 -4.41
CA LEU A 61 0.49 0.33 -4.64
C LEU A 61 -0.84 0.83 -4.03
N LEU A 62 -1.93 0.05 -4.12
CA LEU A 62 -3.21 0.40 -3.50
C LEU A 62 -3.12 0.42 -1.97
N LEU A 63 -2.40 -0.55 -1.37
CA LEU A 63 -2.12 -0.56 0.06
C LEU A 63 -1.39 0.73 0.46
N GLN A 64 -0.38 1.14 -0.32
CA GLN A 64 0.41 2.34 -0.04
C GLN A 64 -0.39 3.64 -0.16
N VAL A 65 -1.35 3.71 -1.09
CA VAL A 65 -2.31 4.82 -1.17
C VAL A 65 -3.20 4.87 0.07
N VAL A 66 -3.73 3.73 0.52
CA VAL A 66 -4.58 3.66 1.73
C VAL A 66 -3.78 4.00 2.98
N PHE A 67 -2.54 3.52 3.09
CA PHE A 67 -1.64 3.83 4.19
C PHE A 67 -1.42 5.34 4.28
N LEU A 68 -0.92 5.96 3.21
CA LEU A 68 -0.65 7.40 3.17
C LEU A 68 -1.89 8.27 3.46
N ALA A 69 -3.08 7.81 3.08
CA ALA A 69 -4.33 8.55 3.36
C ALA A 69 -4.75 8.52 4.85
N GLN A 70 -4.13 7.66 5.66
CA GLN A 70 -4.41 7.50 7.10
C GLN A 70 -3.22 7.87 7.99
N VAL A 71 -2.16 8.41 7.40
CA VAL A 71 -1.07 9.10 8.09
C VAL A 71 -1.48 10.53 8.37
#